data_AF-A0A8C2VMV6-F1
#
_entry.id   AF-A0A8C2VMV6-F1
#
_cell.length_a   1.000
_cell.length_b   1.000
_cell.length_c   1.000
_cell.angle_alpha   90.00
_cell.angle_beta   90.00
_cell.angle_gamma   90.00
#
_symmetry.space_group_name_H-M   'P 1'
#
loop_
_entity.id
_entity.type
_entity.pdbx_description
1 polymer ?
#
loop_
_entity_poly.entity_id
_entity_poly.type
_entity_poly.pdbx_seq_one_letter_code
_entity_poly.pdbx_strand_id
1 'polypeptide(L)' 'SKRNPRQINWTVLYRRKHKKGQSEEIQKKRTRRAVKFQRAITGASLADIMAKRNAPTKAAPKQKIVKPVKVSAPRVGGKR' A
#
# COMPACT_ATOMS: atom_id res chain seq x y z
N SER A 1 -31.37 -50.49 22.27
CA SER A 1 -30.99 -49.06 22.17
C SER A 1 -30.45 -48.78 20.77
N LYS A 2 -30.72 -47.61 20.19
CA LYS A 2 -30.15 -47.23 18.88
C LYS A 2 -28.68 -46.87 19.07
N ARG A 3 -27.76 -47.58 18.39
CA ARG A 3 -26.33 -47.23 18.42
C ARG A 3 -26.08 -45.94 17.65
N ASN A 4 -25.20 -45.09 18.17
CA ASN A 4 -24.79 -43.88 17.49
C ASN A 4 -23.82 -44.20 16.33
N PRO A 5 -24.14 -43.83 15.07
CA PRO A 5 -23.25 -44.06 13.94
C PRO A 5 -21.85 -43.45 14.12
N ARG A 6 -21.69 -42.38 14.90
CA ARG A 6 -20.38 -41.74 15.18
C ARG A 6 -19.40 -42.60 16.00
N GLN A 7 -19.87 -43.70 16.57
CA GLN A 7 -19.07 -44.66 17.34
C GLN A 7 -18.80 -45.96 16.58
N ILE A 8 -19.36 -46.13 15.37
CA ILE A 8 -19.18 -47.35 14.57
C ILE A 8 -18.11 -47.10 13.50
N ASN A 9 -16.98 -47.79 13.64
CA ASN A 9 -15.71 -47.50 12.94
C ASN A 9 -15.80 -47.42 11.41
N TRP A 10 -16.63 -48.26 10.79
CA TRP A 10 -16.73 -48.35 9.32
C TRP A 10 -17.71 -47.33 8.72
N THR A 11 -18.47 -46.59 9.53
CA THR A 11 -19.45 -45.64 9.01
C THR A 11 -18.81 -44.37 8.45
N VAL A 12 -19.52 -43.73 7.52
CA VAL A 12 -19.11 -42.43 6.97
C VAL A 12 -19.01 -41.36 8.06
N LEU A 13 -19.93 -41.35 9.04
CA LEU A 13 -19.93 -40.37 10.12
C LEU A 13 -18.70 -40.53 11.04
N TYR A 14 -18.32 -41.76 11.37
CA TYR A 14 -17.09 -42.03 12.12
C TYR A 14 -15.87 -41.56 11.34
N ARG A 15 -15.78 -41.89 10.04
CA ARG A 15 -14.64 -41.48 9.19
C ARG A 15 -14.52 -39.95 9.09
N ARG A 16 -15.63 -39.22 8.95
CA ARG A 16 -15.64 -37.74 8.96
C ARG A 16 -15.21 -37.18 10.32
N LYS A 17 -15.75 -37.70 11.43
CA LYS A 17 -15.40 -37.26 12.81
C LYS A 17 -13.90 -37.43 13.08
N HIS A 18 -13.32 -38.54 12.65
CA HIS A 18 -11.91 -38.88 12.87
C HIS A 18 -11.00 -38.52 11.67
N LYS A 19 -11.50 -37.71 10.73
CA LYS A 19 -10.78 -37.23 9.54
C LYS A 19 -10.08 -38.34 8.72
N LYS A 20 -10.63 -39.55 8.71
CA LYS A 20 -10.07 -40.69 7.97
C LYS A 20 -10.25 -40.46 6.47
N GLY A 21 -9.15 -40.41 5.73
CA GLY A 21 -9.13 -40.25 4.27
C GLY A 21 -9.50 -38.85 3.78
N GLN A 22 -9.38 -37.83 4.63
CA GLN A 22 -9.36 -36.45 4.13
C GLN A 22 -7.93 -36.12 3.69
N SER A 23 -7.75 -35.69 2.45
CA SER A 23 -6.55 -34.96 2.04
C SER A 23 -6.63 -33.57 2.68
N GLU A 24 -5.60 -33.17 3.42
CA GLU A 24 -5.53 -31.89 4.16
C GLU A 24 -5.33 -30.67 3.24
N GLU A 25 -5.74 -30.76 1.98
CA GLU A 25 -5.39 -29.80 0.94
C GLU A 25 -6.49 -28.78 0.66
N ILE A 26 -7.38 -28.53 1.63
CA ILE A 26 -8.25 -27.36 1.57
C ILE A 26 -7.55 -26.24 2.33
N GLN A 27 -6.47 -25.72 1.73
CA GLN A 27 -5.94 -24.44 2.17
C GLN A 27 -7.02 -23.37 1.96
N LYS A 28 -7.31 -22.59 3.00
CA LYS A 28 -8.24 -21.46 2.89
C LYS A 28 -7.76 -20.57 1.75
N LYS A 29 -8.60 -20.34 0.74
CA LYS A 29 -8.27 -19.44 -0.39
C LYS A 29 -7.88 -18.07 0.17
N ARG A 30 -6.60 -17.72 0.08
CA ARG A 30 -6.09 -16.42 0.53
C ARG A 30 -6.60 -15.36 -0.44
N THR A 31 -7.49 -14.48 0.01
CA THR A 31 -7.92 -13.33 -0.79
C THR A 31 -6.76 -12.35 -0.95
N ARG A 32 -6.56 -11.81 -2.16
CA ARG A 32 -5.57 -10.74 -2.39
C ARG A 32 -5.98 -9.48 -1.60
N ARG A 33 -5.01 -8.84 -0.93
CA ARG A 33 -5.22 -7.56 -0.24
C ARG A 33 -4.97 -6.42 -1.23
N ALA A 34 -5.92 -5.50 -1.36
CA ALA A 34 -5.74 -4.27 -2.14
C ALA A 34 -5.05 -3.19 -1.28
N VAL A 35 -4.05 -2.50 -1.84
CA VAL A 35 -3.39 -1.35 -1.19
C VAL A 35 -3.94 -0.06 -1.80
N LYS A 36 -4.44 0.85 -0.96
CA LYS A 36 -4.91 2.17 -1.41
C LYS A 36 -3.71 3.11 -1.59
N PHE A 37 -3.34 3.36 -2.85
CA PHE A 37 -2.21 4.19 -3.25
C PHE A 37 -2.49 5.71 -3.17
N GLN A 38 -3.76 6.09 -3.33
CA GLN A 38 -4.18 7.49 -3.31
C GLN A 38 -4.67 7.88 -1.92
N ARG A 39 -3.77 8.43 -1.09
CA ARG A 39 -4.06 8.97 0.24
C ARG A 39 -3.56 10.41 0.33
N ALA A 40 -4.23 11.23 1.12
CA ALA A 40 -3.72 12.57 1.47
C ALA A 40 -2.41 12.44 2.25
N ILE A 41 -1.53 13.43 2.11
CA ILE A 41 -0.23 13.51 2.78
C ILE A 41 -0.27 14.74 3.69
N THR A 42 0.45 14.73 4.80
CA THR A 42 0.55 15.92 5.68
C THR A 42 1.00 17.12 4.86
N GLY A 43 0.18 18.18 4.84
CA GLY A 43 0.43 19.40 4.07
C GLY A 43 -0.10 19.41 2.62
N ALA A 44 -0.76 18.35 2.15
CA ALA A 44 -1.43 18.34 0.84
C ALA A 44 -2.68 17.44 0.83
N SER A 45 -3.82 18.00 0.43
CA SER A 45 -5.05 17.23 0.32
C SER A 45 -5.00 16.28 -0.88
N LEU A 46 -5.89 15.28 -0.90
CA LEU A 46 -5.97 14.34 -2.02
C LEU A 46 -6.29 15.04 -3.36
N ALA A 47 -7.12 16.09 -3.31
CA ALA A 47 -7.50 16.88 -4.47
C ALA A 47 -6.28 17.64 -5.05
N ASP A 48 -5.46 18.23 -4.19
CA ASP A 48 -4.23 18.95 -4.61
C ASP A 48 -3.24 18.00 -5.31
N ILE A 49 -3.11 16.77 -4.80
CA ILE A 49 -2.25 15.73 -5.37
C ILE A 49 -2.78 15.30 -6.75
N MET A 50 -4.10 15.15 -6.92
CA MET A 50 -4.70 14.80 -8.20
C MET A 50 -4.56 15.93 -9.24
N ALA A 51 -4.81 17.17 -8.83
CA ALA A 51 -4.63 18.34 -9.69
C ALA A 51 -3.18 18.48 -10.19
N LYS A 52 -2.20 18.28 -9.29
CA LYS A 52 -0.77 18.31 -9.64
C LYS A 52 -0.35 17.18 -10.59
N ARG A 53 -0.96 15.99 -10.48
CA ARG A 53 -0.71 14.86 -11.41
C ARG A 53 -1.33 15.08 -12.78
N ASN A 54 -2.52 15.69 -12.83
CA ASN A 54 -3.25 15.91 -14.08
C ASN A 54 -2.80 17.17 -14.83
N ALA A 55 -1.80 17.90 -14.33
CA ALA A 55 -1.24 19.05 -15.02
C ALA A 55 -0.58 18.60 -16.34
N PRO A 56 -0.90 19.24 -17.48
CA PRO A 56 -0.35 18.88 -18.78
C PRO A 56 1.17 19.07 -18.76
N THR A 57 1.92 17.99 -19.03
CA THR A 57 3.39 17.97 -19.07
C THR A 57 3.99 18.71 -20.26
N LYS A 58 3.16 19.36 -21.09
CA LYS A 58 3.63 20.16 -22.21
C LYS A 58 4.05 21.56 -21.72
N ALA A 59 5.35 21.65 -21.43
CA ALA A 59 6.14 22.87 -21.42
C ALA A 59 5.72 23.97 -20.42
N ALA A 60 5.61 23.65 -19.13
CA ALA A 60 5.98 24.67 -18.15
C ALA A 60 7.51 24.82 -18.23
N PRO A 61 8.07 25.98 -18.62
CA PRO A 61 9.50 26.19 -18.51
C PRO A 61 9.89 25.94 -17.05
N LYS A 62 10.83 25.02 -16.82
CA LYS A 62 11.41 24.83 -15.49
C LYS A 62 11.83 26.22 -15.02
N GLN A 63 11.12 26.79 -14.05
CA GLN A 63 11.53 28.04 -13.43
C GLN A 63 12.94 27.77 -12.89
N LYS A 64 13.94 28.39 -13.52
CA LYS A 64 15.31 28.29 -13.03
C LYS A 64 15.26 28.88 -11.63
N ILE A 65 15.43 28.02 -10.62
CA ILE A 65 15.54 28.46 -9.24
C ILE A 65 16.69 29.45 -9.22
N VAL A 66 16.36 30.73 -9.12
CA VAL A 66 17.34 31.79 -8.98
C VAL A 66 17.89 31.62 -7.58
N LYS A 67 19.03 30.93 -7.47
CA LYS A 67 19.78 30.89 -6.21
C LYS A 67 20.02 32.34 -5.81
N PRO A 68 19.62 32.79 -4.61
CA PRO A 68 19.91 34.14 -4.18
C PRO A 68 21.44 34.32 -4.18
N VAL A 69 21.96 35.08 -5.14
CA VAL A 69 23.37 35.45 -5.16
C VAL A 69 23.57 36.40 -3.98
N LYS A 70 24.25 35.92 -2.95
CA LYS A 70 24.69 36.76 -1.83
C LYS A 70 25.70 37.75 -2.38
N VAL A 71 25.26 38.97 -2.68
CA VAL A 71 26.15 40.06 -3.10
C VAL A 71 27.01 40.41 -1.89
N SER A 72 28.31 40.09 -1.95
CA SER A 72 29.27 40.59 -0.97
C SER A 72 29.39 42.10 -1.13
N ALA A 73 29.37 42.82 -0.01
CA ALA A 73 29.40 44.28 0.03
C ALA A 73 30.62 44.83 -0.76
N PRO A 74 30.46 45.94 -1.51
CA PRO A 74 31.59 46.59 -2.15
C PRO A 74 32.57 47.05 -1.07
N ARG A 75 33.84 46.69 -1.22
CA ARG A 75 34.92 47.09 -0.32
C ARG A 75 35.23 48.56 -0.57
N VAL A 76 34.50 49.44 0.11
CA VAL A 76 34.75 50.89 0.06
C VAL A 76 35.98 51.19 0.92
N GLY A 77 36.95 51.86 0.32
CA GLY A 77 37.98 52.57 1.08
C GLY A 77 39.41 52.26 0.65
N GLY A 78 39.78 52.72 -0.54
CA GLY A 78 41.14 53.21 -0.74
C GLY A 78 41.20 54.67 -0.25
N LYS A 79 42.12 54.96 0.67
CA LYS A 79 42.93 56.20 0.80
C LYS A 79 43.55 56.27 2.21
N ARG A 80 44.81 55.88 2.31
CA ARG A 80 45.95 56.70 2.77
C ARG A 80 47.23 55.86 2.65
#